data_AF-A0A7V3MZE9-F1
#
_entry.id   AF-A0A7V3MZE9-F1
#
_cell.length_a   1.000
_cell.length_b   1.000
_cell.length_c   1.000
_cell.angle_alpha   90.00
_cell.angle_beta   90.00
_cell.angle_gamma   90.00
#
_symmetry.space_group_name_H-M   'P 1'
#
loop_
_entity.id
_entity.type
_entity.pdbx_description
1 polymer ?
#
loop_
_entity_poly.entity_id
_entity_poly.type
_entity_poly.pdbx_seq_one_letter_code
_entity_poly.pdbx_strand_id
1 'polypeptide(L)'
;MRTRRMLAVMAAAIALAAPARADDQALPDQAFLADLDNAGIHYQDSGQAVTAGQTVCSLKANGVTDDDLVSHLTDQNPGFAQEKAAKFTTLATNYYCPGG
;
A
#
# COMPACT_ATOMS: atom_id res chain seq x y z
N MET A 1 -7.13 -54.09 41.02
CA MET A 1 -6.23 -53.17 41.76
C MET A 1 -5.75 -52.09 40.80
N ARG A 2 -5.91 -50.80 41.18
CA ARG A 2 -5.00 -49.66 40.90
C ARG A 2 -4.72 -49.32 39.42
N THR A 3 -4.93 -48.13 38.87
CA THR A 3 -5.23 -46.79 39.40
C THR A 3 -5.51 -45.88 38.19
N ARG A 4 -6.52 -45.03 38.29
CA ARG A 4 -6.81 -43.88 37.40
C ARG A 4 -5.54 -43.06 37.12
N ARG A 5 -5.34 -42.63 35.87
CA ARG A 5 -5.04 -41.23 35.50
C ARG A 5 -5.55 -40.93 34.08
N MET A 6 -6.74 -40.33 34.02
CA MET A 6 -7.15 -39.53 32.86
C MET A 6 -6.15 -38.37 32.73
N LEU A 7 -5.37 -38.33 31.65
CA LEU A 7 -4.67 -37.13 31.24
C LEU A 7 -5.52 -36.48 30.15
N ALA A 8 -6.34 -35.52 30.57
CA ALA A 8 -7.01 -34.59 29.67
C ALA A 8 -5.94 -33.70 29.04
N VAL A 9 -5.53 -34.03 27.82
CA VAL A 9 -4.73 -33.12 27.00
C VAL A 9 -5.72 -32.09 26.45
N MET A 10 -5.83 -30.95 27.13
CA MET A 10 -6.31 -29.72 26.50
C MET A 10 -5.29 -29.36 25.42
N ALA A 11 -5.53 -29.81 24.19
CA ALA A 11 -4.94 -29.18 23.03
C ALA A 11 -5.69 -27.85 22.85
N ALA A 12 -5.18 -26.81 23.50
CA ALA A 12 -5.49 -25.44 23.13
C ALA A 12 -5.00 -25.26 21.69
N ALA A 13 -5.89 -25.47 20.72
CA ALA A 13 -5.71 -24.93 19.38
C ALA A 13 -5.84 -23.41 19.52
N ILE A 14 -4.76 -22.78 19.93
CA ILE A 14 -4.52 -21.36 19.66
C ILE A 14 -4.65 -21.22 18.15
N ALA A 15 -5.78 -20.65 17.74
CA ALA A 15 -5.97 -20.16 16.40
C ALA A 15 -4.74 -19.28 16.11
N LEU A 16 -3.90 -19.72 15.17
CA LEU A 16 -3.01 -18.82 14.47
C LEU A 16 -3.91 -17.92 13.62
N ALA A 17 -4.58 -16.96 14.27
CA ALA A 17 -4.77 -15.68 13.64
C ALA A 17 -3.35 -15.13 13.51
N ALA A 18 -2.69 -15.46 12.38
CA ALA A 18 -1.57 -14.68 11.93
C ALA A 18 -2.02 -13.21 12.04
N PRO A 19 -1.24 -12.32 12.66
CA PRO A 19 -1.60 -10.91 12.67
C PRO A 19 -1.81 -10.56 11.20
N ALA A 20 -3.04 -10.20 10.87
CA ALA A 20 -3.36 -9.71 9.55
C ALA A 20 -2.37 -8.57 9.33
N ARG A 21 -1.49 -8.71 8.34
CA ARG A 21 -0.44 -7.74 7.95
C ARG A 21 -1.04 -6.42 7.44
N ALA A 22 -2.24 -6.07 7.88
CA ALA A 22 -2.98 -4.90 7.49
C ALA A 22 -2.61 -3.69 8.36
N ASP A 23 -2.35 -3.83 9.67
CA ASP A 23 -2.16 -2.62 10.51
C ASP A 23 -0.90 -1.82 10.15
N ASP A 24 0.23 -2.48 9.86
CA ASP A 24 1.47 -1.77 9.53
C ASP A 24 1.49 -1.20 8.09
N GLN A 25 0.74 -1.82 7.16
CA GLN A 25 0.67 -1.41 5.74
C GLN A 25 -0.53 -0.51 5.44
N ALA A 26 -1.61 -0.60 6.21
CA ALA A 26 -2.76 0.30 6.08
C ALA A 26 -2.44 1.72 6.60
N LEU A 27 -1.45 1.85 7.50
CA LEU A 27 -0.99 3.16 7.97
C LEU A 27 -0.42 4.04 6.85
N PRO A 28 0.54 3.58 6.01
CA PRO A 28 1.00 4.37 4.87
C PRO A 28 -0.09 4.58 3.82
N ASP A 29 -0.99 3.62 3.61
CA ASP A 29 -2.07 3.74 2.63
C ASP A 29 -3.05 4.87 2.99
N GLN A 30 -3.51 4.95 4.25
CA GLN A 30 -4.43 6.02 4.68
C GLN A 30 -3.76 7.39 4.67
N ALA A 31 -2.51 7.49 5.10
CA ALA A 31 -1.77 8.74 5.10
C ALA A 31 -1.48 9.24 3.66
N PHE A 32 -1.13 8.32 2.76
CA PHE A 32 -0.98 8.60 1.33
C PHE A 32 -2.27 9.15 0.72
N LEU A 33 -3.41 8.50 0.97
CA LEU A 33 -4.72 8.96 0.46
C LEU A 33 -5.10 10.34 1.00
N ALA A 34 -4.84 10.59 2.29
CA ALA A 34 -5.08 11.91 2.88
C ALA A 34 -4.22 13.01 2.23
N ASP A 35 -2.96 12.71 1.91
CA ASP A 35 -2.09 13.66 1.22
C ASP A 35 -2.48 13.88 -0.26
N LEU A 36 -3.03 12.85 -0.93
CA LEU A 36 -3.64 13.04 -2.25
C LEU A 36 -4.82 14.02 -2.19
N ASP A 37 -5.71 13.84 -1.22
CA ASP A 37 -6.87 14.72 -1.03
C ASP A 37 -6.42 16.16 -0.71
N ASN A 38 -5.44 16.34 0.17
CA ASN A 38 -4.84 17.64 0.49
C ASN A 38 -4.17 18.30 -0.74
N ALA A 39 -3.58 17.50 -1.63
CA ALA A 39 -3.00 17.96 -2.89
C ALA A 39 -4.05 18.27 -3.98
N GLY A 40 -5.34 18.06 -3.70
CA GLY A 40 -6.43 18.22 -4.67
C GLY A 40 -6.39 17.16 -5.78
N ILE A 41 -5.80 16.01 -5.49
CA ILE A 41 -5.72 14.85 -6.39
C ILE A 41 -6.89 13.93 -6.06
N HIS A 42 -7.97 14.07 -6.81
CA HIS A 42 -9.14 13.21 -6.65
C HIS A 42 -8.94 11.87 -7.34
N TYR A 43 -9.29 10.80 -6.64
CA TYR A 43 -9.32 9.43 -7.13
C TYR A 43 -10.73 8.87 -7.01
N GLN A 44 -11.12 7.98 -7.93
CA GLN A 44 -12.46 7.35 -7.90
C GLN A 44 -12.50 6.13 -6.98
N ASP A 45 -11.35 5.46 -6.83
CA ASP A 45 -11.19 4.25 -6.03
C ASP A 45 -9.87 4.35 -5.25
N SER A 46 -9.97 4.27 -3.92
CA SER A 46 -8.82 4.39 -3.03
C SER A 46 -7.85 3.22 -3.18
N GLY A 47 -8.35 2.00 -3.42
CA GLY A 47 -7.52 0.82 -3.63
C GLY A 47 -6.68 0.91 -4.90
N GLN A 48 -7.27 1.43 -5.99
CA GLN A 48 -6.54 1.70 -7.23
C GLN A 48 -5.50 2.81 -7.05
N ALA A 49 -5.82 3.89 -6.32
CA ALA A 49 -4.86 4.95 -6.02
C ALA A 49 -3.65 4.42 -5.25
N VAL A 50 -3.88 3.61 -4.21
CA VAL A 50 -2.83 2.93 -3.44
C VAL A 50 -2.00 2.02 -4.33
N THR A 51 -2.65 1.16 -5.13
CA THR A 51 -1.96 0.23 -6.05
C THR A 51 -1.09 0.98 -7.06
N ALA A 52 -1.58 2.08 -7.61
CA ALA A 52 -0.82 2.95 -8.51
C ALA A 52 0.38 3.57 -7.79
N GLY A 53 0.21 4.04 -6.55
CA GLY A 53 1.30 4.58 -5.73
C GLY A 53 2.39 3.54 -5.43
N GLN A 54 2.01 2.32 -5.05
CA GLN A 54 2.96 1.22 -4.82
C GLN A 54 3.71 0.83 -6.10
N THR A 55 3.04 0.95 -7.25
CA THR A 55 3.64 0.65 -8.57
C THR A 55 4.74 1.63 -8.94
N VAL A 56 4.64 2.91 -8.53
CA VAL A 56 5.70 3.92 -8.75
C VAL A 56 7.05 3.41 -8.30
N CYS A 57 7.12 2.85 -7.09
CA CYS A 57 8.40 2.37 -6.58
C CYS A 57 8.96 1.18 -7.37
N SER A 58 8.08 0.26 -7.76
CA SER A 58 8.46 -0.89 -8.60
C SER A 58 8.98 -0.43 -9.97
N LEU A 59 8.36 0.59 -10.57
CA LEU A 59 8.79 1.14 -11.85
C LEU A 59 10.15 1.84 -11.73
N LYS A 60 10.36 2.66 -10.69
CA LYS A 60 11.67 3.30 -10.43
C LYS A 60 12.77 2.28 -10.19
N ALA A 61 12.49 1.21 -9.44
CA ALA A 61 13.44 0.11 -9.22
C ALA A 61 13.80 -0.63 -10.52
N ASN A 62 12.92 -0.61 -11.52
CA ASN A 62 13.15 -1.16 -12.86
C ASN A 62 13.76 -0.15 -13.85
N GLY A 63 14.16 1.04 -13.39
CA GLY A 63 14.83 2.06 -14.19
C GLY A 63 13.90 3.00 -14.96
N VAL A 64 12.59 2.98 -14.69
CA VAL A 64 11.65 3.97 -15.26
C VAL A 64 11.91 5.34 -14.62
N THR A 65 11.95 6.38 -15.45
CA THR A 65 12.20 7.75 -14.98
C THR A 65 10.93 8.39 -14.41
N ASP A 66 11.09 9.44 -13.60
CA ASP A 66 9.95 10.20 -13.07
C ASP A 66 9.15 10.89 -14.19
N ASP A 67 9.81 11.31 -15.27
CA ASP A 67 9.15 11.89 -16.45
C ASP A 67 8.29 10.85 -17.18
N ASP A 68 8.80 9.62 -17.37
CA ASP A 68 8.04 8.52 -17.98
C ASP A 68 6.82 8.14 -17.13
N LEU A 69 6.97 8.15 -15.80
CA LEU A 69 5.88 7.93 -14.86
C LEU A 69 4.79 9.01 -14.97
N VAL A 70 5.20 10.27 -15.05
CA VAL A 70 4.28 11.41 -15.23
C VAL A 70 3.53 11.29 -16.56
N SER A 71 4.23 10.93 -17.65
CA SER A 71 3.61 10.67 -18.94
C SER A 71 2.62 9.51 -18.87
N HIS A 72 3.00 8.37 -18.28
CA HIS A 72 2.10 7.23 -18.10
C HIS A 72 0.83 7.58 -17.32
N LEU A 73 0.97 8.31 -16.20
CA LEU A 73 -0.16 8.73 -15.38
C LEU A 73 -1.10 9.69 -16.13
N THR A 74 -0.52 10.60 -16.93
CA THR A 74 -1.28 11.57 -17.73
C THR A 74 -1.99 10.90 -18.91
N ASP A 75 -1.36 9.95 -19.59
CA ASP A 75 -1.94 9.20 -20.70
C ASP A 75 -3.13 8.34 -20.25
N GLN A 76 -3.02 7.72 -19.06
CA GLN A 76 -4.10 6.94 -18.46
C GLN A 76 -5.24 7.81 -17.91
N ASN A 77 -4.96 9.10 -17.65
CA ASN A 77 -5.92 10.01 -17.06
C ASN A 77 -5.85 11.37 -17.81
N PRO A 78 -6.54 11.51 -18.96
CA PRO A 78 -6.44 12.70 -19.80
C PRO A 78 -6.88 14.02 -19.14
N GLY A 79 -7.61 13.94 -18.01
CA GLY A 79 -7.98 15.08 -17.16
C GLY A 79 -7.02 15.35 -16.00
N PHE A 80 -5.97 14.54 -15.88
CA PHE A 80 -4.97 14.63 -14.83
C PHE A 80 -3.87 15.58 -15.31
N ALA A 81 -3.90 16.81 -14.79
CA ALA A 81 -2.88 17.78 -15.13
C ALA A 81 -1.48 17.23 -14.81
N GLN A 82 -0.51 17.47 -15.69
CA GLN A 82 0.89 17.02 -15.52
C GLN A 82 1.46 17.39 -14.15
N GLU A 83 1.08 18.55 -13.60
CA GLU A 83 1.44 18.96 -12.24
C GLU A 83 0.91 18.01 -11.15
N LYS A 84 -0.33 17.51 -11.30
CA LYS A 84 -0.92 16.53 -10.38
C LYS A 84 -0.26 15.17 -10.51
N ALA A 85 0.12 14.76 -11.72
CA ALA A 85 0.92 13.55 -11.94
C ALA A 85 2.28 13.63 -11.24
N ALA A 86 2.99 14.76 -11.35
CA ALA A 86 4.27 14.96 -10.66
C ALA A 86 4.13 14.94 -9.13
N LYS A 87 3.07 15.56 -8.58
CA LYS A 87 2.75 15.51 -7.15
C LYS A 87 2.42 14.08 -6.70
N PHE A 88 1.63 13.35 -7.48
CA PHE A 88 1.32 11.94 -7.22
C PHE A 88 2.59 11.09 -7.15
N THR A 89 3.49 11.21 -8.13
CA THR A 89 4.77 10.47 -8.17
C THR A 89 5.64 10.76 -6.95
N THR A 90 5.73 12.04 -6.55
CA THR A 90 6.48 12.46 -5.35
C THR A 90 5.92 11.83 -4.08
N LEU A 91 4.60 11.95 -3.87
CA LEU A 91 3.93 11.37 -2.69
C LEU A 91 4.10 9.85 -2.68
N ALA A 92 3.86 9.18 -3.81
CA ALA A 92 4.02 7.74 -3.94
C ALA A 92 5.44 7.27 -3.61
N THR A 93 6.46 8.01 -4.07
CA THR A 93 7.86 7.72 -3.72
C THR A 93 8.09 7.84 -2.21
N ASN A 94 7.61 8.92 -1.59
CA ASN A 94 7.80 9.16 -0.14
C ASN A 94 7.14 8.08 0.73
N TYR A 95 5.96 7.59 0.33
CA TYR A 95 5.22 6.61 1.10
C TYR A 95 5.65 5.16 0.83
N TYR A 96 6.02 4.84 -0.41
CA TYR A 96 6.20 3.45 -0.83
C TYR A 96 7.62 3.07 -1.25
N CYS A 97 8.57 4.02 -1.34
CA CYS A 97 9.97 3.71 -1.61
C CYS A 97 10.87 3.73 -0.38
N PRO A 98 11.38 2.57 0.07
CA PRO A 98 12.35 2.52 1.15
C PRO A 98 13.69 3.10 0.68
N GLY A 99 14.06 4.28 1.19
CA GLY A 99 15.38 4.87 0.99
C GLY A 99 15.43 6.21 0.26
N GLY A 100 14.33 6.65 -0.36
CA GLY A 100 14.25 7.92 -1.10
C GLY A 100 15.00 7.91 -2.42
#